data_AF-A0A945DQ42-F1
#
_entry.id   AF-A0A945DQ42-F1
#
_cell.length_a   1.000
_cell.length_b   1.000
_cell.length_c   1.000
_cell.angle_alpha   90.00
_cell.angle_beta   90.00
_cell.angle_gamma   90.00
#
_symmetry.space_group_name_H-M   'P 1'
#
loop_
_entity.id
_entity.type
_entity.pdbx_description
1 polymer ?
#
loop_
_entity_poly.entity_id
_entity_poly.type
_entity_poly.pdbx_seq_one_letter_code
_entity_poly.pdbx_strand_id
1 'polypeptide(L)'
;MSPTTDTWVKLQALAAEANSIKIAEQLNIPGRLDRLSVDLGRIYVDLSKHAVTEEILRLLLNLAEESGVLDHAREMISGAPINVSENRPVLHTGLRHPAPHLPDEFIEHVKEERAKLDSLSHRIRNGTWTGITGEPITDVINIGIGGSDL
;
A
#
# COMPACT_ATOMS: atom_id res chain seq x y z
N MET A 1 -16.44 -12.55 9.03
CA MET A 1 -16.46 -14.03 9.18
C MET A 1 -15.04 -14.51 9.02
N SER A 2 -14.57 -15.46 9.82
CA SER A 2 -13.27 -16.09 9.57
C SER A 2 -13.29 -16.75 8.19
N PRO A 3 -12.21 -16.69 7.39
CA PRO A 3 -12.17 -17.38 6.11
C PRO A 3 -12.48 -18.87 6.34
N THR A 4 -13.43 -19.45 5.62
CA THR A 4 -13.82 -20.86 5.77
C THR A 4 -13.26 -21.72 4.64
N THR A 5 -12.27 -21.23 3.90
CA THR A 5 -11.73 -21.99 2.76
C THR A 5 -10.93 -23.18 3.25
N ASP A 6 -10.89 -24.25 2.44
CA ASP A 6 -10.10 -25.44 2.75
C ASP A 6 -8.61 -25.12 2.94
N THR A 7 -8.10 -24.13 2.20
CA THR A 7 -6.71 -23.65 2.35
C THR A 7 -6.50 -22.94 3.68
N TRP A 8 -7.47 -22.16 4.17
CA TRP A 8 -7.39 -21.56 5.50
C TRP A 8 -7.31 -22.61 6.60
N VAL A 9 -8.14 -23.65 6.55
CA VAL A 9 -8.12 -24.75 7.54
C VAL A 9 -6.77 -25.46 7.54
N LYS A 10 -6.18 -25.71 6.37
CA LYS A 10 -4.83 -26.30 6.25
C LYS A 10 -3.75 -25.41 6.85
N LEU A 11 -3.80 -24.10 6.56
CA LEU A 11 -2.87 -23.13 7.14
C LEU A 11 -3.00 -23.03 8.66
N GLN A 12 -4.22 -23.12 9.21
CA GLN A 12 -4.43 -23.15 10.66
C GLN A 12 -3.79 -24.38 11.33
N ALA A 13 -3.89 -25.56 10.70
CA ALA A 13 -3.23 -26.76 11.19
C ALA A 13 -1.69 -26.59 11.18
N LEU A 14 -1.13 -26.10 10.07
CA LEU A 14 0.31 -25.83 9.96
C LEU A 14 0.80 -24.74 10.92
N ALA A 15 -0.04 -23.76 11.25
CA ALA A 15 0.31 -22.72 12.22
C ALA A 15 0.58 -23.29 13.62
N ALA A 16 -0.11 -24.38 14.01
CA ALA A 16 0.16 -25.06 15.28
C ALA A 16 1.56 -25.69 15.32
N GLU A 17 2.10 -26.06 14.16
CA GLU A 17 3.43 -26.66 13.99
C GLU A 17 4.51 -25.62 13.63
N ALA A 18 4.11 -24.39 13.27
CA ALA A 18 5.02 -23.36 12.77
C ALA A 18 6.11 -22.96 13.78
N ASN A 19 5.80 -23.04 15.09
CA ASN A 19 6.78 -22.77 16.15
C ASN A 19 7.93 -23.79 16.21
N SER A 20 7.76 -24.97 15.59
CA SER A 20 8.81 -25.99 15.48
C SER A 20 9.73 -25.77 14.27
N ILE A 21 9.37 -24.86 13.35
CA ILE A 21 10.19 -24.54 12.18
C ILE A 21 11.37 -23.67 12.61
N LYS A 22 12.59 -24.22 12.52
CA LYS A 22 13.80 -23.45 12.78
C LYS A 22 14.24 -22.71 11.52
N ILE A 23 14.18 -21.38 11.55
CA ILE A 23 14.63 -20.52 10.44
C ILE A 23 16.08 -20.85 10.03
N ALA A 24 16.96 -21.11 11.00
CA ALA A 24 18.35 -21.51 10.73
C ALA A 24 18.46 -22.77 9.85
N GLU A 25 17.59 -23.77 10.08
CA GLU A 25 17.55 -24.98 9.25
C GLU A 25 16.98 -24.67 7.87
N GLN A 26 15.96 -23.81 7.78
CA GLN A 26 15.41 -23.36 6.51
C GLN A 26 16.44 -22.61 5.66
N LEU A 27 17.29 -21.76 6.26
CA LEU A 27 18.34 -21.02 5.56
C LEU A 27 19.41 -21.93 4.93
N ASN A 28 19.54 -23.17 5.39
CA ASN A 28 20.45 -24.15 4.77
C ASN A 28 19.90 -24.74 3.45
N ILE A 29 18.63 -24.49 3.11
CA ILE A 29 18.03 -24.95 1.86
C ILE A 29 18.65 -24.16 0.69
N PRO A 30 19.32 -24.83 -0.28
CA PRO A 30 19.95 -24.14 -1.40
C PRO A 30 18.96 -23.28 -2.20
N GLY A 31 19.37 -22.05 -2.52
CA GLY A 31 18.58 -21.09 -3.32
C GLY A 31 17.35 -20.52 -2.60
N ARG A 32 17.21 -20.71 -1.28
CA ARG A 32 16.07 -20.15 -0.52
C ARG A 32 16.02 -18.63 -0.60
N LEU A 33 17.16 -17.96 -0.45
CA LEU A 33 17.24 -16.50 -0.52
C LEU A 33 16.66 -16.01 -1.85
N ASP A 34 17.14 -16.55 -2.97
CA ASP A 34 16.72 -16.15 -4.31
C ASP A 34 15.22 -16.42 -4.55
N ARG A 35 14.70 -17.58 -4.09
CA ARG A 35 13.27 -17.92 -4.24
C ARG A 35 12.33 -17.07 -3.38
N LEU A 36 12.81 -16.58 -2.25
CA LEU A 36 12.02 -15.82 -1.27
C LEU A 36 12.40 -14.34 -1.24
N SER A 37 13.12 -13.86 -2.25
CA SER A 37 13.44 -12.45 -2.36
C SER A 37 12.82 -11.86 -3.62
N VAL A 38 12.44 -10.59 -3.53
CA VAL A 38 11.90 -9.82 -4.66
C VAL A 38 12.69 -8.53 -4.77
N ASP A 39 13.30 -8.31 -5.93
CA ASP A 39 13.95 -7.05 -6.29
C ASP A 39 12.99 -6.20 -7.13
N LEU A 40 12.62 -5.04 -6.59
CA LEU A 40 11.77 -4.03 -7.22
C LEU A 40 12.58 -2.77 -7.60
N GLY A 41 13.89 -2.93 -7.82
CA GLY A 41 14.84 -1.89 -8.20
C GLY A 41 15.31 -1.05 -7.02
N ARG A 42 14.43 -0.21 -6.46
CA ARG A 42 14.77 0.62 -5.28
C ARG A 42 14.46 -0.06 -3.95
N ILE A 43 13.74 -1.17 -3.99
CA ILE A 43 13.29 -1.93 -2.83
C ILE A 43 13.69 -3.38 -3.05
N TYR A 44 14.42 -3.95 -2.09
CA TYR A 44 14.71 -5.37 -2.03
C TYR A 44 13.97 -5.97 -0.83
N VAL A 45 13.10 -6.93 -1.08
CA VAL A 45 12.32 -7.61 -0.05
C VAL A 45 12.89 -9.00 0.15
N ASP A 46 13.43 -9.29 1.34
CA ASP A 46 13.94 -10.61 1.73
C ASP A 46 12.96 -11.29 2.69
N LEU A 47 12.22 -12.28 2.19
CA LEU A 47 11.31 -13.10 2.98
C LEU A 47 11.98 -14.40 3.48
N SER A 48 13.24 -14.66 3.14
CA SER A 48 13.92 -15.93 3.43
C SER A 48 14.07 -16.22 4.92
N LYS A 49 14.06 -15.18 5.74
CA LYS A 49 14.22 -15.24 7.21
C LYS A 49 12.90 -15.45 7.96
N HIS A 50 11.84 -15.89 7.28
CA HIS A 50 10.57 -16.25 7.92
C HIS A 50 10.45 -17.76 8.15
N ALA A 51 9.65 -18.14 9.15
CA ALA A 51 9.29 -19.53 9.46
C ALA A 51 8.28 -20.10 8.45
N VAL A 52 8.67 -20.10 7.17
CA VAL A 52 7.83 -20.49 6.04
C VAL A 52 8.54 -21.59 5.26
N THR A 53 7.91 -22.76 5.17
CA THR A 53 8.30 -23.83 4.25
C THR A 53 7.73 -23.57 2.85
N GLU A 54 8.17 -24.33 1.86
CA GLU A 54 7.61 -24.25 0.50
C GLU A 54 6.11 -24.58 0.47
N GLU A 55 5.67 -25.55 1.28
CA GLU A 55 4.26 -25.88 1.44
C GLU A 55 3.45 -24.72 2.02
N ILE A 56 3.95 -24.08 3.08
CA ILE A 56 3.29 -22.93 3.70
C ILE A 56 3.18 -21.78 2.69
N LEU A 57 4.26 -21.48 1.96
CA LEU A 57 4.24 -20.44 0.93
C LEU A 57 3.19 -20.73 -0.14
N ARG A 58 3.16 -21.95 -0.67
CA ARG A 58 2.17 -22.35 -1.68
C ARG A 58 0.74 -22.19 -1.16
N LEU A 59 0.47 -22.59 0.09
CA LEU A 59 -0.86 -22.42 0.69
C LEU A 59 -1.21 -20.95 0.95
N LEU A 60 -0.25 -20.11 1.33
CA LEU A 60 -0.47 -18.66 1.47
C LEU A 60 -0.83 -18.00 0.13
N LEU A 61 -0.16 -18.41 -0.96
CA LEU A 61 -0.48 -17.93 -2.31
C LEU A 61 -1.86 -18.43 -2.77
N ASN A 62 -2.18 -19.71 -2.54
CA ASN A 62 -3.53 -20.24 -2.81
C ASN A 62 -4.61 -19.48 -2.02
N LEU A 63 -4.36 -19.15 -0.75
CA LEU A 63 -5.31 -18.38 0.05
C LEU A 63 -5.51 -16.97 -0.53
N ALA A 64 -4.44 -16.32 -1.01
CA ALA A 64 -4.53 -15.02 -1.66
C ALA A 64 -5.39 -15.08 -2.94
N GLU A 65 -5.26 -16.15 -3.73
CA GLU A 65 -6.09 -16.41 -4.90
C GLU A 65 -7.56 -16.66 -4.50
N GLU A 66 -7.82 -17.58 -3.57
CA GLU A 66 -9.16 -17.90 -3.08
C GLU A 66 -9.87 -16.69 -2.45
N SER A 67 -9.10 -15.79 -1.83
CA SER A 67 -9.61 -14.55 -1.23
C SER A 67 -9.86 -13.45 -2.27
N GLY A 68 -9.50 -13.64 -3.53
CA GLY A 68 -9.67 -12.65 -4.59
C GLY A 68 -8.89 -11.35 -4.36
N VAL A 69 -7.78 -11.38 -3.59
CA VAL A 69 -7.09 -10.14 -3.17
C VAL A 69 -6.61 -9.30 -4.36
N LEU A 70 -6.18 -9.95 -5.44
CA LEU A 70 -5.76 -9.26 -6.66
C LEU A 70 -6.96 -8.67 -7.42
N ASP A 71 -8.13 -9.31 -7.37
CA ASP A 71 -9.34 -8.77 -7.99
C ASP A 71 -9.83 -7.54 -7.21
N HIS A 72 -9.84 -7.60 -5.88
CA HIS A 72 -10.13 -6.44 -5.04
C HIS A 72 -9.12 -5.30 -5.24
N ALA A 73 -7.83 -5.61 -5.44
CA ALA A 73 -6.83 -4.60 -5.78
C ALA A 73 -7.13 -3.95 -7.15
N ARG A 74 -7.58 -4.73 -8.14
CA ARG A 74 -8.00 -4.21 -9.46
C ARG A 74 -9.25 -3.35 -9.35
N GLU A 75 -10.25 -3.76 -8.56
CA GLU A 75 -11.46 -2.98 -8.27
C GLU A 75 -11.14 -1.65 -7.60
N MET A 76 -10.20 -1.65 -6.64
CA MET A 76 -9.72 -0.42 -6.00
C MET A 76 -9.10 0.52 -7.04
N ILE A 77 -8.21 0.00 -7.88
CA ILE A 77 -7.52 0.78 -8.92
C ILE A 77 -8.52 1.26 -9.98
N SER A 78 -9.55 0.46 -10.31
CA SER A 78 -10.60 0.82 -11.26
C SER A 78 -11.56 1.89 -10.75
N GLY A 79 -11.55 2.16 -9.45
CA GLY A 79 -12.48 3.10 -8.81
C GLY A 79 -13.87 2.51 -8.56
N ALA A 80 -13.97 1.19 -8.43
CA ALA A 80 -15.21 0.57 -7.95
C ALA A 80 -15.51 1.00 -6.50
N PRO A 81 -16.78 1.05 -6.07
CA PRO A 81 -17.18 1.48 -4.73
C PRO A 81 -16.92 0.39 -3.68
N ILE A 82 -15.66 0.03 -3.46
CA ILE A 82 -15.26 -1.07 -2.57
C ILE A 82 -15.36 -0.71 -1.07
N ASN A 83 -15.48 0.57 -0.71
CA ASN A 83 -15.88 0.96 0.64
C ASN A 83 -17.40 0.76 0.76
N VAL A 84 -17.80 -0.48 1.04
CA VAL A 84 -19.19 -0.93 1.00
C VAL A 84 -20.08 -0.27 2.05
N SER A 85 -19.56 0.07 3.23
CA SER A 85 -20.35 0.72 4.29
C SER A 85 -20.75 2.14 3.94
N GLU A 86 -19.93 2.84 3.16
CA GLU A 86 -20.22 4.20 2.70
C GLU A 86 -20.66 4.26 1.23
N ASN A 87 -20.61 3.13 0.52
CA ASN A 87 -20.81 3.01 -0.93
C ASN A 87 -19.93 3.98 -1.74
N ARG A 88 -18.61 3.96 -1.47
CA ARG A 88 -17.64 4.91 -2.05
C ARG A 88 -16.41 4.25 -2.65
N PRO A 89 -15.81 4.85 -3.69
CA PRO A 89 -14.54 4.40 -4.22
C PRO A 89 -13.37 4.79 -3.30
N VAL A 90 -12.27 4.04 -3.38
CA VAL A 90 -11.04 4.26 -2.60
C VAL A 90 -9.90 4.66 -3.55
N LEU A 91 -9.73 5.97 -3.78
CA LEU A 91 -8.94 6.51 -4.90
C LEU A 91 -7.60 7.17 -4.53
N HIS A 92 -7.02 6.82 -3.37
CA HIS A 92 -5.77 7.44 -2.90
C HIS A 92 -4.59 7.23 -3.87
N THR A 93 -4.56 6.11 -4.61
CA THR A 93 -3.56 5.83 -5.66
C THR A 93 -3.67 6.84 -6.82
N GLY A 94 -4.88 7.24 -7.18
CA GLY A 94 -5.18 8.19 -8.24
C GLY A 94 -4.65 9.61 -7.98
N LEU A 95 -4.43 9.98 -6.71
CA LEU A 95 -3.82 11.27 -6.35
C LEU A 95 -2.36 11.39 -6.79
N ARG A 96 -1.64 10.25 -6.90
CA ARG A 96 -0.22 10.21 -7.28
C ARG A 96 -0.05 9.90 -8.76
N HIS A 97 -0.82 8.95 -9.26
CA HIS A 97 -0.79 8.50 -10.63
C HIS A 97 -2.20 8.11 -11.08
N PRO A 98 -3.00 9.06 -11.61
CA PRO A 98 -4.36 8.77 -12.04
C PRO A 98 -4.32 7.84 -13.25
N ALA A 99 -4.98 6.69 -13.11
CA ALA A 99 -5.13 5.77 -14.23
C ALA A 99 -6.15 6.32 -15.24
N PRO A 100 -5.99 6.05 -16.55
CA PRO A 100 -6.85 6.65 -17.59
C PRO A 100 -8.34 6.31 -17.51
N HIS A 101 -8.70 5.24 -16.79
CA HIS A 101 -10.09 4.80 -16.62
C HIS A 101 -10.81 5.45 -15.45
N LEU A 102 -10.13 6.28 -14.65
CA LEU A 102 -10.78 7.07 -13.60
C LEU A 102 -11.63 8.20 -14.22
N PRO A 103 -12.67 8.71 -13.53
CA PRO A 103 -13.49 9.79 -14.06
C PRO A 103 -12.66 11.02 -14.42
N ASP A 104 -12.87 11.59 -15.61
CA ASP A 104 -12.13 12.77 -16.10
C ASP A 104 -12.19 13.93 -15.10
N GLU A 105 -13.36 14.16 -14.50
CA GLU A 105 -13.55 15.19 -13.46
C GLU A 105 -12.60 15.00 -12.27
N PHE A 106 -12.39 13.76 -11.82
CA PHE A 106 -11.44 13.46 -10.75
C PHE A 106 -10.00 13.73 -11.19
N ILE A 107 -9.63 13.30 -12.40
CA ILE A 107 -8.28 13.48 -12.94
C ILE A 107 -7.95 14.96 -13.09
N GLU A 108 -8.86 15.75 -13.65
CA GLU A 108 -8.67 17.20 -13.82
C GLU A 108 -8.62 17.91 -12.48
N HIS A 109 -9.51 17.56 -11.54
CA HIS A 109 -9.47 18.15 -10.20
C HIS A 109 -8.13 17.86 -9.48
N VAL A 110 -7.59 16.64 -9.58
CA VAL A 110 -6.25 16.32 -9.03
C VAL A 110 -5.15 17.16 -9.68
N LYS A 111 -5.19 17.35 -11.00
CA LYS A 111 -4.20 18.18 -11.71
C LYS A 111 -4.29 19.65 -11.27
N GLU A 112 -5.50 20.18 -11.17
CA GLU A 112 -5.75 21.56 -10.74
C GLU A 112 -5.24 21.81 -9.31
N GLU A 113 -5.57 20.94 -8.35
CA GLU A 113 -5.12 21.10 -6.96
C GLU A 113 -3.60 20.98 -6.85
N ARG A 114 -2.98 20.06 -7.61
CA ARG A 114 -1.51 19.96 -7.65
C ARG A 114 -0.87 21.22 -8.22
N ALA A 115 -1.44 21.82 -9.27
CA ALA A 115 -0.94 23.07 -9.84
C ALA A 115 -1.10 24.26 -8.87
N LYS A 116 -2.22 24.33 -8.13
CA LYS A 116 -2.43 25.34 -7.08
C LYS A 116 -1.40 25.20 -5.97
N LEU A 117 -1.17 23.98 -5.46
CA LEU A 117 -0.19 23.72 -4.41
C LEU A 117 1.25 24.00 -4.87
N ASP A 118 1.60 23.63 -6.11
CA ASP A 118 2.91 23.92 -6.68
C ASP A 118 3.16 25.43 -6.75
N SER A 119 2.20 26.20 -7.30
CA SER A 119 2.28 27.66 -7.38
C SER A 119 2.36 28.31 -6.00
N LEU A 120 1.52 27.89 -5.06
CA LEU A 120 1.52 28.40 -3.69
C LEU A 120 2.86 28.12 -2.99
N SER A 121 3.34 26.88 -3.03
CA SER A 121 4.59 26.49 -2.38
C SER A 121 5.79 27.23 -2.95
N HIS A 122 5.85 27.45 -4.27
CA HIS A 122 6.88 28.27 -4.90
C HIS A 122 6.86 29.71 -4.40
N ARG A 123 5.67 30.32 -4.33
CA ARG A 123 5.51 31.71 -3.88
C ARG A 123 5.87 31.90 -2.41
N ILE A 124 5.55 30.93 -1.56
CA ILE A 124 5.97 30.93 -0.16
C ILE A 124 7.49 30.82 -0.08
N ARG A 125 8.09 29.83 -0.74
CA ARG A 125 9.53 29.54 -0.65
C ARG A 125 10.42 30.63 -1.25
N ASN A 126 9.93 31.36 -2.25
CA ASN A 126 10.67 32.47 -2.86
C ASN A 126 10.38 33.83 -2.20
N GLY A 127 9.56 33.87 -1.15
CA GLY A 127 9.25 35.09 -0.39
C GLY A 127 8.31 36.08 -1.09
N THR A 128 7.72 35.72 -2.25
CA THR A 128 6.74 36.57 -2.93
C THR A 128 5.34 36.49 -2.33
N TRP A 129 5.06 35.42 -1.59
CA TRP A 129 3.90 35.35 -0.71
C TRP A 129 4.30 35.78 0.70
N THR A 130 3.86 36.97 1.10
CA THR A 130 4.22 37.59 2.38
C THR A 130 3.04 37.57 3.36
N GLY A 131 3.37 37.70 4.66
CA GLY A 131 2.38 37.98 5.70
C GLY A 131 1.84 39.41 5.66
N ILE A 132 1.03 39.77 6.65
CA ILE A 132 0.42 41.10 6.77
C ILE A 132 1.44 42.23 6.95
N THR A 133 2.63 41.92 7.48
CA THR A 133 3.75 42.86 7.66
C THR A 133 4.59 43.05 6.39
N GLY A 134 4.32 42.29 5.33
CA GLY A 134 5.15 42.25 4.12
C GLY A 134 6.40 41.39 4.26
N GLU A 135 6.60 40.72 5.40
CA GLU A 135 7.72 39.82 5.61
C GLU A 135 7.45 38.43 4.99
N PRO A 136 8.49 37.72 4.49
CA PRO A 136 8.36 36.34 4.03
C PRO A 136 7.85 35.41 5.12
N ILE A 137 7.08 34.39 4.74
CA ILE A 137 6.63 33.34 5.67
C ILE A 137 7.80 32.39 5.95
N THR A 138 8.17 32.24 7.22
CA THR A 138 9.24 31.33 7.67
C THR A 138 8.71 30.06 8.34
N ASP A 139 7.56 30.16 8.99
CA ASP A 139 7.01 29.11 9.84
C ASP A 139 5.63 28.68 9.36
N VAL A 140 5.37 27.37 9.42
CA VAL A 140 4.08 26.76 9.09
C VAL A 140 3.61 25.98 10.31
N ILE A 141 2.43 26.35 10.83
CA ILE A 141 1.75 25.60 11.89
C ILE A 141 0.73 24.70 11.22
N ASN A 142 1.00 23.39 11.17
CA ASN A 142 0.02 22.40 10.74
C ASN A 142 -0.90 22.07 11.92
N ILE A 143 -2.21 22.27 11.76
CA ILE A 143 -3.21 21.94 12.78
C ILE A 143 -4.05 20.78 12.24
N GLY A 144 -3.71 19.56 12.63
CA GLY A 144 -4.37 18.34 12.18
C GLY A 144 -4.44 17.29 13.29
N ILE A 145 -5.39 16.36 13.16
CA ILE A 145 -5.49 15.16 14.00
C ILE A 145 -5.61 13.92 13.11
N GLY A 146 -5.12 12.77 13.59
CA GLY A 146 -5.20 11.50 12.87
C GLY A 146 -4.49 11.56 11.51
N GLY A 147 -5.12 11.01 10.47
CA GLY A 147 -4.53 10.94 9.11
C GLY A 147 -4.37 12.28 8.39
N SER A 148 -4.74 13.41 9.01
CA SER A 148 -4.43 14.75 8.48
C SER A 148 -3.04 15.25 8.89
N ASP A 149 -2.31 14.50 9.72
CA ASP A 149 -0.96 14.85 10.20
C ASP A 149 0.01 13.64 10.23
N LEU A 150 -0.48 12.44 10.56
CA LEU A 150 0.31 11.19 10.66
C LEU A 150 0.82 10.64 9.32
#